data_AF-A0A3M3YIL4-F1
#
_entry.id   AF-A0A3M3YIL4-F1
#
_cell.length_a   1.000
_cell.length_b   1.000
_cell.length_c   1.000
_cell.angle_alpha   90.00
_cell.angle_beta   90.00
_cell.angle_gamma   90.00
#
_symmetry.space_group_name_H-M   'P 1'
#
loop_
_entity.id
_entity.type
_entity.pdbx_description
1 polymer ?
#
loop_
_entity_poly.entity_id
_entity_poly.type
_entity_poly.pdbx_seq_one_letter_code
_entity_poly.pdbx_strand_id
1 'polypeptide(L)'
;VQMTRVSLGIVGPVVPDVNVFNLPFVFRDQAHMRTIIDGEIGQEILDKITNSQFNMVALAWMDGGTRNLYTKKPVRQISDLKGMKIRVQGNPV
;
A
#
# COMPACT_ATOMS: atom_id res chain seq x y z
N VAL A 1 -16.31 -12.03 10.23
CA VAL A 1 -14.93 -11.78 10.72
C VAL A 1 -14.96 -10.48 11.52
N GLN A 2 -14.41 -10.47 12.73
CA GLN A 2 -14.45 -9.29 13.63
C GLN A 2 -13.18 -8.42 13.55
N MET A 3 -12.06 -8.98 13.08
CA MET A 3 -10.79 -8.28 12.90
C MET A 3 -10.00 -8.93 11.77
N THR A 4 -9.25 -8.14 11.01
CA THR A 4 -8.36 -8.65 9.96
C THR A 4 -7.13 -7.75 9.81
N ARG A 5 -6.01 -8.34 9.39
CA ARG A 5 -4.80 -7.62 8.95
C ARG A 5 -4.77 -7.66 7.43
N VAL A 6 -4.84 -6.50 6.79
CA VAL A 6 -4.91 -6.37 5.33
C VAL A 6 -3.80 -5.50 4.76
N SER A 7 -3.52 -5.67 3.47
CA SER A 7 -2.69 -4.74 2.69
C SER A 7 -3.49 -3.46 2.42
N LEU A 8 -2.88 -2.29 2.58
CA LEU A 8 -3.55 -1.02 2.27
C LEU A 8 -3.99 -0.93 0.80
N GLY A 9 -3.22 -1.54 -0.10
CA GLY A 9 -3.57 -1.61 -1.52
C GLY A 9 -4.96 -2.17 -1.84
N ILE A 10 -5.52 -3.07 -1.03
CA ILE A 10 -6.89 -3.57 -1.27
C ILE A 10 -7.99 -2.66 -0.69
N VAL A 11 -7.63 -1.69 0.13
CA VAL A 11 -8.55 -0.70 0.72
C VAL A 11 -8.76 0.47 -0.23
N GLY A 12 -7.80 0.75 -1.13
CA GLY A 12 -7.87 1.85 -2.11
C GLY A 12 -9.16 1.93 -2.95
N PRO A 13 -9.73 0.81 -3.44
CA PRO A 13 -11.00 0.84 -4.18
C PRO A 13 -12.21 1.29 -3.36
N VAL A 14 -12.17 1.16 -2.03
CA VAL A 14 -13.27 1.54 -1.12
C VAL A 14 -13.01 2.87 -0.41
N VAL A 15 -11.77 3.16 -0.03
CA VAL A 15 -11.37 4.44 0.58
C VAL A 15 -10.27 5.06 -0.29
N PRO A 16 -10.61 5.87 -1.31
CA PRO A 16 -9.64 6.36 -2.30
C PRO A 16 -8.47 7.18 -1.72
N ASP A 17 -8.69 7.91 -0.62
CA ASP A 17 -7.67 8.72 0.04
C ASP A 17 -6.43 7.93 0.45
N VAL A 18 -6.56 6.64 0.77
CA VAL A 18 -5.42 5.82 1.19
C VAL A 18 -4.42 5.57 0.05
N ASN A 19 -4.81 5.85 -1.20
CA ASN A 19 -3.96 5.59 -2.37
C ASN A 19 -2.70 6.45 -2.41
N VAL A 20 -2.64 7.56 -1.67
CA VAL A 20 -1.40 8.35 -1.54
C VAL A 20 -0.24 7.49 -1.02
N PHE A 21 -0.49 6.50 -0.16
CA PHE A 21 0.53 5.56 0.33
C PHE A 21 0.74 4.34 -0.58
N ASN A 22 -0.15 4.10 -1.55
CA ASN A 22 -0.03 3.02 -2.52
C ASN A 22 0.76 3.43 -3.78
N LEU A 23 1.02 4.73 -3.97
CA LEU A 23 1.78 5.22 -5.10
C LEU A 23 3.19 4.62 -5.13
N PRO A 24 3.68 4.17 -6.29
CA PRO A 24 5.03 3.63 -6.41
C PRO A 24 6.05 4.72 -6.09
N PHE A 25 7.04 4.38 -5.26
CA PHE A 25 8.17 5.23 -4.89
C PHE A 25 7.83 6.51 -4.08
N VAL A 26 6.65 6.60 -3.45
CA VAL A 26 6.29 7.76 -2.60
C VAL A 26 7.15 7.89 -1.33
N PHE A 27 7.52 6.75 -0.74
CA PHE A 27 8.44 6.71 0.40
C PHE A 27 9.88 6.58 -0.10
N ARG A 28 10.79 7.34 0.51
CA ARG A 28 12.22 7.39 0.14
C ARG A 28 12.96 6.16 0.67
N ASP A 29 12.63 5.77 1.89
CA ASP A 29 13.19 4.64 2.62
C ASP A 29 12.22 4.25 3.76
N GLN A 30 12.60 3.22 4.53
CA GLN A 30 11.79 2.75 5.66
C GLN A 30 11.70 3.77 6.80
N ALA A 31 12.73 4.61 7.01
CA ALA A 31 12.72 5.62 8.06
C ALA A 31 11.72 6.73 7.74
N HIS A 32 11.70 7.21 6.49
CA HIS A 32 10.69 8.15 6.00
C HIS A 32 9.29 7.56 6.14
N MET A 33 9.09 6.30 5.72
CA MET A 33 7.79 5.63 5.86
C MET A 33 7.33 5.59 7.32
N ARG A 34 8.19 5.15 8.26
CA ARG A 34 7.86 5.10 9.70
C ARG A 34 7.52 6.47 10.28
N THR A 35 8.31 7.50 9.98
CA THR A 35 8.00 8.88 10.41
C THR A 35 6.62 9.33 9.95
N ILE A 36 6.17 8.91 8.77
CA ILE A 36 4.84 9.26 8.25
C ILE A 36 3.74 8.44 8.92
N ILE A 37 3.87 7.11 8.96
CA ILE A 37 2.81 6.23 9.50
C ILE A 37 2.66 6.33 11.03
N ASP A 38 3.74 6.69 11.74
CA ASP A 38 3.73 6.90 13.20
C ASP A 38 3.38 8.35 13.57
N GLY A 39 3.22 9.24 12.59
CA GLY A 39 2.93 10.66 12.76
C GLY A 39 1.48 11.05 12.46
N GLU A 40 1.22 12.36 12.44
CA GLU A 40 -0.12 12.92 12.21
C GLU A 40 -0.73 12.49 10.88
N ILE A 41 0.07 12.41 9.82
CA ILE A 41 -0.40 11.96 8.50
C ILE A 41 -0.83 10.49 8.54
N GLY A 42 -0.09 9.63 9.24
CA GLY A 42 -0.46 8.23 9.45
C GLY A 42 -1.79 8.09 10.18
N GLN A 43 -2.01 8.91 11.21
CA GLN A 43 -3.29 8.95 11.94
C GLN A 43 -4.43 9.48 11.06
N GLU A 44 -4.20 10.55 10.28
CA GLU A 44 -5.21 11.09 9.36
C GLU A 44 -5.71 10.02 8.39
N ILE A 45 -4.82 9.19 7.83
CA ILE A 45 -5.21 8.12 6.92
C ILE A 45 -6.00 7.00 7.64
N LEU A 46 -5.67 6.65 8.89
CA LEU A 46 -6.48 5.71 9.68
C LEU A 46 -7.87 6.28 9.95
N ASP A 47 -7.96 7.56 10.28
CA ASP A 47 -9.23 8.24 10.54
C ASP A 47 -10.10 8.29 9.28
N LYS A 48 -9.51 8.49 8.09
CA LYS A 48 -10.25 8.41 6.82
C LYS A 48 -10.84 7.02 6.56
N ILE A 49 -10.16 5.95 6.97
CA ILE A 49 -10.73 4.59 6.91
C ILE A 49 -11.88 4.47 7.90
N THR A 50 -11.67 4.88 9.15
CA THR A 50 -12.66 4.76 10.24
C THR A 50 -13.93 5.58 9.98
N ASN A 51 -13.77 6.78 9.42
CA ASN A 51 -14.87 7.69 9.10
C ASN A 51 -15.48 7.43 7.70
N SER A 52 -15.00 6.43 6.99
CA SER A 52 -15.58 6.03 5.70
C SER A 52 -16.95 5.35 5.87
N GLN A 53 -17.70 5.24 4.79
CA GLN A 53 -19.00 4.56 4.78
C GLN A 53 -18.90 3.02 4.91
N PHE A 54 -17.68 2.46 4.97
CA PHE A 54 -17.45 1.02 4.87
C PHE A 54 -17.49 0.25 6.20
N ASN A 55 -17.96 0.88 7.28
CA ASN A 55 -18.14 0.25 8.61
C ASN A 55 -16.91 -0.53 9.09
N MET A 56 -15.74 0.07 8.95
CA MET A 56 -14.46 -0.45 9.43
C MET A 56 -13.90 0.52 10.48
N VAL A 57 -13.16 -0.02 11.45
CA VAL A 57 -12.36 0.79 12.38
C VAL A 57 -10.90 0.45 12.15
N ALA A 58 -10.10 1.43 11.75
CA ALA A 58 -8.68 1.24 11.52
C ALA A 58 -7.92 1.38 12.84
N LEU A 59 -7.17 0.34 13.22
CA LEU A 59 -6.60 0.24 14.57
C LEU A 59 -5.14 0.68 14.64
N ALA A 60 -4.32 0.27 13.68
CA ALA A 60 -2.89 0.51 13.67
C ALA A 60 -2.27 0.22 12.29
N TRP A 61 -1.07 0.75 12.10
CA TRP A 61 -0.18 0.36 11.01
C TRP A 61 0.66 -0.87 11.37
N MET A 62 1.09 -1.62 10.35
CA MET A 62 2.02 -2.73 10.50
C MET A 62 2.99 -2.74 9.32
N ASP A 63 4.29 -2.91 9.61
CA ASP A 63 5.31 -3.07 8.58
C ASP A 63 4.98 -4.23 7.63
N GLY A 64 4.99 -3.92 6.33
CA GLY A 64 4.73 -4.87 5.23
C GLY A 64 5.97 -5.20 4.39
N GLY A 65 7.12 -4.60 4.72
CA GLY A 65 8.36 -4.70 3.94
C GLY A 65 8.30 -3.94 2.61
N THR A 66 9.33 -4.13 1.78
CA THR A 66 9.47 -3.49 0.47
C THR A 66 9.09 -4.46 -0.64
N ARG A 67 8.29 -3.99 -1.61
CA ARG A 67 7.88 -4.79 -2.76
C ARG A 67 8.99 -4.82 -3.81
N ASN A 68 9.30 -6.01 -4.30
CA ASN A 68 10.30 -6.25 -5.34
C ASN A 68 9.70 -7.11 -6.45
N LEU A 69 10.34 -7.08 -7.63
CA LEU A 69 9.96 -7.96 -8.73
C LEU A 69 10.44 -9.39 -8.45
N TYR A 70 9.49 -10.33 -8.44
CA TYR A 70 9.78 -11.75 -8.37
C TYR A 70 9.39 -12.38 -9.71
N THR A 71 10.38 -12.82 -10.48
CA THR A 71 10.21 -13.25 -11.87
C THR A 71 10.91 -14.58 -12.12
N LYS A 72 10.40 -15.36 -13.09
CA LYS A 72 11.03 -16.63 -13.52
C LYS A 72 12.34 -16.40 -14.28
N LYS A 73 12.41 -15.34 -15.08
CA LYS A 73 13.61 -14.91 -15.80
C LYS A 73 14.22 -13.69 -15.09
N PRO A 74 15.56 -13.55 -15.04
CA PRO A 74 16.18 -12.36 -14.47
C PRO A 74 15.71 -11.08 -15.17
N VAL A 75 15.52 -10.01 -14.39
CA VAL A 75 15.25 -8.64 -14.85
C VAL A 75 16.40 -7.79 -14.32
N ARG A 76 17.21 -7.23 -15.22
CA ARG A 76 18.39 -6.40 -14.87
C ARG A 76 18.27 -4.96 -15.39
N GLN A 77 17.41 -4.75 -16.38
CA GLN A 77 17.14 -3.45 -16.98
C GLN A 77 15.66 -3.35 -17.36
N ILE A 78 15.17 -2.12 -17.56
CA ILE A 78 13.76 -1.85 -17.82
C ILE A 78 13.24 -2.56 -19.07
N SER A 79 14.06 -2.69 -20.12
CA SER A 79 13.67 -3.38 -21.36
C SER A 79 13.31 -4.86 -21.15
N ASP A 80 13.85 -5.50 -20.11
CA ASP A 80 13.58 -6.91 -19.81
C ASP A 80 12.11 -7.12 -19.34
N LEU A 81 11.46 -6.07 -18.87
CA LEU A 81 10.05 -6.09 -18.44
C LEU A 81 9.07 -6.12 -19.62
N LYS A 82 9.52 -5.79 -20.83
CA LYS A 82 8.64 -5.63 -22.00
C LYS A 82 7.92 -6.95 -22.31
N GLY A 83 6.58 -6.91 -22.29
CA GLY A 83 5.73 -8.07 -22.59
C GLY A 83 5.62 -9.11 -21.45
N MET A 84 6.21 -8.84 -20.27
CA MET A 84 6.05 -9.72 -19.12
C MET A 84 4.64 -9.61 -18.54
N LYS A 85 4.02 -10.75 -18.25
CA LYS A 85 2.78 -10.82 -17.46
C LYS A 85 3.14 -10.84 -15.99
N ILE A 86 2.94 -9.72 -15.30
CA ILE A 86 3.18 -9.58 -13.86
C ILE A 86 1.84 -9.42 -13.14
N ARG A 87 1.59 -10.25 -12.13
CA ARG A 87 0.37 -10.13 -11.31
C ARG A 87 0.51 -8.95 -10.35
N VAL A 88 -0.51 -8.09 -10.31
CA VAL A 88 -0.62 -6.96 -9.38
C VAL A 88 -1.82 -7.13 -8.44
N GLN A 89 -1.91 -6.27 -7.42
CA GLN A 89 -3.12 -6.18 -6.58
C GLN A 89 -4.25 -5.53 -7.39
N GLY A 90 -5.50 -5.80 -7.03
CA GLY A 90 -6.68 -5.20 -7.65
C GLY A 90 -6.93 -3.78 -7.17
N ASN A 91 -5.93 -2.91 -7.24
CA ASN A 91 -6.06 -1.48 -7.04
C ASN A 91 -5.93 -0.80 -8.42
N PRO A 92 -6.84 0.11 -8.80
CA PRO A 92 -6.72 0.86 -10.06
C PRO A 92 -5.54 1.85 -10.09
N VAL A 93 -4.91 2.11 -8.94
CA VAL A 93 -3.68 2.90 -8.77
C VAL A 93 -2.45 2.01 -8.79
#